data_AF-A0A7V9ZDG9-F1
#
_entry.id   AF-A0A7V9ZDG9-F1
#
_cell.length_a   1.000
_cell.length_b   1.000
_cell.length_c   1.000
_cell.angle_alpha   90.00
_cell.angle_beta   90.00
_cell.angle_gamma   90.00
#
_symmetry.space_group_name_H-M   'P 1'
#
loop_
_entity.id
_entity.type
_entity.pdbx_description
1 polymer ?
#
loop_
_entity_poly.entity_id
_entity_poly.type
_entity_poly.pdbx_seq_one_letter_code
_entity_poly.pdbx_strand_id
1 'polypeptide(L)'
;MSESVQTIPPFFPRPQLIDRPRAQRPTIREWIRHSALFLITFVTTTFAGIVLAAPEVDVAEPALSGVFSYVLYIPEYYLRIVTSLVAFAFLHPHILVAAVSFSITLLAILTAHEMGHYLACRFYGVDATLPFFIPAPPLFLAGTFGAFIKMKSPILSRRALFDIGLAGPLAGFVMLLPVAIAGILTLQPAPPLAGSVIVFNDPLLFRILAKAAGASLTNALPNPFYMAAWIGLLVTSLNLMPVGQLDGGHGTFSLFGQRAHKLIGRTAFVAVASMAILGFVWHHSPSGFLYTLLLAVMLRVRHPAPEKMEPLGSARIVGAIITLIVFALSFVPFPITLT
;
A
#
# COMPACT_ATOMS: atom_id res chain seq x y z
N MET A 1 72.29 -2.46 -29.24
CA MET A 1 71.95 -2.76 -27.84
C MET A 1 70.82 -1.82 -27.45
N SER A 2 69.58 -2.32 -27.41
CA SER A 2 68.37 -1.53 -27.09
C SER A 2 67.86 -2.05 -25.75
N GLU A 3 68.02 -1.24 -24.71
CA GLU A 3 67.59 -1.60 -23.36
C GLU A 3 66.06 -1.68 -23.28
N SER A 4 65.56 -2.84 -22.86
CA SER A 4 64.16 -3.05 -22.54
C SER A 4 63.84 -2.39 -21.20
N VAL A 5 63.08 -1.29 -21.24
CA VAL A 5 62.55 -0.66 -20.03
C VAL A 5 61.51 -1.60 -19.41
N GLN A 6 61.87 -2.26 -18.31
CA GLN A 6 60.91 -3.01 -17.49
C GLN A 6 60.05 -2.03 -16.70
N THR A 7 58.76 -2.00 -16.98
CA THR A 7 57.78 -1.25 -16.20
C THR A 7 57.60 -1.87 -14.82
N ILE A 8 57.90 -1.11 -13.77
CA ILE A 8 57.69 -1.50 -12.37
C ILE A 8 56.18 -1.74 -12.15
N PRO A 9 55.76 -2.91 -11.62
CA PRO A 9 54.36 -3.14 -11.29
C PRO A 9 53.92 -2.21 -10.15
N PRO A 10 52.70 -1.66 -10.19
CA PRO A 10 52.22 -0.71 -9.19
C PRO A 10 52.19 -1.35 -7.79
N PHE A 11 52.72 -0.61 -6.80
CA PHE A 11 52.88 -1.04 -5.40
C PHE A 11 51.55 -1.23 -4.64
N PHE A 12 50.43 -0.86 -5.25
CA PHE A 12 49.09 -1.07 -4.71
C PHE A 12 48.24 -1.78 -5.76
N PRO A 13 47.55 -2.90 -5.40
CA PRO A 13 46.49 -3.40 -6.25
C PRO A 13 45.49 -2.26 -6.46
N ARG A 14 45.26 -1.86 -7.72
CA ARG A 14 44.13 -0.99 -8.04
C ARG A 14 42.90 -1.61 -7.38
N PRO A 15 42.07 -0.84 -6.65
CA PRO A 15 40.80 -1.36 -6.20
C PRO A 15 40.11 -1.91 -7.45
N GLN A 16 39.84 -3.21 -7.48
CA GLN A 16 38.97 -3.75 -8.50
C GLN A 16 37.69 -2.92 -8.39
N LEU A 17 37.44 -2.07 -9.40
CA LEU A 17 36.14 -1.48 -9.59
C LEU A 17 35.22 -2.69 -9.73
N ILE A 18 34.58 -3.08 -8.63
CA ILE A 18 33.54 -4.08 -8.67
C ILE A 18 32.50 -3.45 -9.61
N ASP A 19 32.44 -3.96 -10.84
CA ASP A 19 31.40 -3.63 -11.79
C ASP A 19 30.09 -3.96 -11.10
N ARG A 20 29.46 -2.96 -10.48
CA ARG A 20 28.12 -3.12 -9.94
C ARG A 20 27.24 -3.33 -11.17
N PRO A 21 26.59 -4.49 -11.32
CA PRO A 21 25.71 -4.71 -12.46
C PRO A 21 24.70 -3.55 -12.50
N ARG A 22 24.70 -2.80 -13.60
CA ARG A 22 23.73 -1.73 -13.80
C ARG A 22 22.38 -2.39 -14.03
N ALA A 23 21.40 -2.05 -13.20
CA ALA A 23 20.05 -2.56 -13.35
C ALA A 23 19.51 -2.24 -14.77
N GLN A 24 18.82 -3.20 -15.38
CA GLN A 24 18.32 -3.12 -16.75
C GLN A 24 17.33 -1.97 -16.95
N ARG A 25 17.47 -1.22 -18.06
CA ARG A 25 16.52 -0.14 -18.37
C ARG A 25 15.19 -0.72 -18.88
N PRO A 26 14.03 -0.18 -18.46
CA PRO A 26 12.75 -0.62 -18.99
C PRO A 26 12.68 -0.40 -20.49
N THR A 27 12.12 -1.36 -21.20
CA THR A 27 11.84 -1.26 -22.62
C THR A 27 10.62 -0.38 -22.89
N ILE A 28 10.46 0.12 -24.12
CA ILE A 28 9.26 0.88 -24.53
C ILE A 28 7.98 0.06 -24.33
N ARG A 29 8.03 -1.26 -24.60
CA ARG A 29 6.89 -2.16 -24.39
C ARG A 29 6.49 -2.26 -22.93
N GLU A 30 7.46 -2.29 -22.02
CA GLU A 30 7.18 -2.25 -20.58
C GLU A 30 6.54 -0.92 -20.20
N TRP A 31 7.08 0.22 -20.63
CA TRP A 31 6.47 1.52 -20.40
C TRP A 31 5.00 1.56 -20.83
N ILE A 32 4.69 1.14 -22.07
CA ILE A 32 3.31 1.11 -22.57
C ILE A 32 2.40 0.25 -21.67
N ARG A 33 2.83 -0.97 -21.31
CA ARG A 33 2.04 -1.87 -20.48
C ARG A 33 1.79 -1.29 -19.09
N HIS A 34 2.82 -0.77 -18.44
CA HIS A 34 2.72 -0.24 -17.09
C HIS A 34 1.91 1.07 -17.05
N SER A 35 2.07 1.94 -18.04
CA SER A 35 1.23 3.13 -18.21
C SER A 35 -0.23 2.77 -18.48
N ALA A 36 -0.52 1.75 -19.30
CA ALA A 36 -1.89 1.28 -19.52
C ALA A 36 -2.54 0.77 -18.23
N LEU A 37 -1.81 -0.04 -17.44
CA LEU A 37 -2.31 -0.51 -16.14
C LEU A 37 -2.54 0.63 -15.15
N PHE A 38 -1.65 1.62 -15.12
CA PHE A 38 -1.83 2.82 -14.31
C PHE A 38 -3.09 3.59 -14.73
N LEU A 39 -3.32 3.79 -16.03
CA LEU A 39 -4.50 4.48 -16.55
C LEU A 39 -5.80 3.74 -16.23
N ILE A 40 -5.82 2.41 -16.38
CA ILE A 40 -7.02 1.61 -16.01
C ILE A 40 -7.26 1.73 -14.50
N THR A 41 -6.20 1.70 -13.71
CA THR A 41 -6.31 1.83 -12.25
C THR A 41 -6.75 3.25 -11.86
N PHE A 42 -6.34 4.28 -12.59
CA PHE A 42 -6.84 5.64 -12.43
C PHE A 42 -8.35 5.71 -12.68
N VAL A 43 -8.87 5.02 -13.70
CA VAL A 43 -10.31 4.94 -13.94
C VAL A 43 -11.04 4.24 -12.79
N THR A 44 -10.55 3.08 -12.33
CA THR A 44 -11.22 2.32 -11.26
C THR A 44 -11.13 3.01 -9.90
N THR A 45 -10.00 3.66 -9.58
CA THR A 45 -9.84 4.49 -8.37
C THR A 45 -10.71 5.75 -8.42
N THR A 46 -10.88 6.36 -9.59
CA THR A 46 -11.82 7.49 -9.76
C THR A 46 -13.25 7.01 -9.55
N PHE A 47 -13.61 5.82 -10.03
CA PHE A 47 -14.93 5.24 -9.72
C PHE A 47 -15.12 5.02 -8.22
N ALA A 48 -14.12 4.51 -7.50
CA ALA A 48 -14.20 4.40 -6.04
C ALA A 48 -14.35 5.78 -5.37
N GLY A 49 -13.68 6.81 -5.89
CA GLY A 49 -13.88 8.19 -5.46
C GLY A 49 -15.31 8.70 -5.69
N ILE A 50 -15.98 8.27 -6.78
CA ILE A 50 -17.42 8.55 -6.99
C ILE A 50 -18.25 7.88 -5.91
N VAL A 51 -18.01 6.60 -5.62
CA VAL A 51 -18.75 5.85 -4.58
C VAL A 51 -18.61 6.52 -3.20
N LEU A 52 -17.43 7.06 -2.89
CA LEU A 52 -17.14 7.72 -1.63
C LEU A 52 -17.77 9.12 -1.50
N ALA A 53 -17.96 9.82 -2.62
CA ALA A 53 -18.45 11.20 -2.64
C ALA A 53 -19.93 11.31 -3.02
N ALA A 54 -20.49 10.33 -3.71
CA ALA A 54 -21.89 10.32 -4.12
C ALA A 54 -22.80 9.92 -2.94
N PRO A 55 -24.00 10.51 -2.84
CA PRO A 55 -25.04 10.01 -1.94
C PRO A 55 -25.49 8.60 -2.39
N GLU A 56 -26.20 7.90 -1.51
CA GLU A 56 -26.88 6.66 -1.88
C GLU A 56 -27.85 6.93 -3.04
N VAL A 57 -27.63 6.24 -4.16
CA VAL A 57 -28.48 6.32 -5.35
C VAL A 57 -29.49 5.20 -5.26
N ASP A 58 -30.77 5.54 -5.33
CA ASP A 58 -31.85 4.55 -5.40
C ASP A 58 -31.85 3.90 -6.80
N VAL A 59 -31.58 2.60 -6.84
CA VAL A 59 -31.46 1.83 -8.08
C VAL A 59 -32.51 0.75 -8.08
N ALA A 60 -33.42 0.81 -9.06
CA ALA A 60 -34.49 -0.17 -9.19
C ALA A 60 -33.96 -1.60 -9.39
N GLU A 61 -34.49 -2.53 -8.59
CA GLU A 61 -34.17 -3.95 -8.68
C GLU A 61 -34.56 -4.54 -10.06
N PRO A 62 -33.76 -5.46 -10.62
CA PRO A 62 -34.14 -6.20 -11.83
C PRO A 62 -35.42 -7.01 -11.63
N ALA A 63 -36.33 -6.96 -12.60
CA ALA A 63 -37.56 -7.73 -12.54
C ALA A 63 -37.26 -9.23 -12.70
N LEU A 64 -37.78 -10.05 -11.77
CA LEU A 64 -37.63 -11.50 -11.81
C LEU A 64 -38.68 -12.13 -12.73
N SER A 65 -38.37 -12.21 -14.03
CA SER A 65 -39.18 -12.91 -15.02
C SER A 65 -38.43 -14.11 -15.63
N GLY A 66 -38.73 -15.31 -15.14
CA GLY A 66 -38.18 -16.57 -15.65
C GLY A 66 -36.77 -16.90 -15.13
N VAL A 67 -36.29 -18.13 -15.40
CA VAL A 67 -35.06 -18.68 -14.80
C VAL A 67 -33.81 -17.83 -15.11
N PHE A 68 -33.71 -17.28 -16.32
CA PHE A 68 -32.56 -16.44 -16.71
C PHE A 68 -32.45 -15.15 -15.89
N SER A 69 -33.57 -14.56 -15.46
CA SER A 69 -33.55 -13.34 -14.63
C SER A 69 -32.93 -13.58 -13.25
N TYR A 70 -33.10 -14.78 -12.67
CA TYR A 70 -32.46 -15.14 -11.41
C TYR A 70 -30.95 -15.30 -11.57
N VAL A 71 -30.50 -15.92 -12.67
CA VAL A 71 -29.07 -16.10 -12.96
C VAL A 71 -28.38 -14.76 -13.23
N LEU A 72 -29.05 -13.85 -13.92
CA LEU A 72 -28.50 -12.55 -14.31
C LEU A 72 -28.79 -11.44 -13.32
N TYR A 73 -29.55 -11.70 -12.24
CA TYR A 73 -29.95 -10.69 -11.27
C TYR A 73 -28.76 -9.90 -10.72
N ILE A 74 -27.74 -10.58 -10.21
CA ILE A 74 -26.56 -9.93 -9.61
C ILE A 74 -25.75 -9.14 -10.66
N PRO A 75 -25.35 -9.74 -11.81
CA PRO A 75 -24.66 -8.97 -12.86
C PRO A 75 -25.45 -7.76 -13.37
N GLU A 76 -26.75 -7.90 -13.58
CA GLU A 76 -27.61 -6.83 -14.06
C GLU A 76 -27.74 -5.72 -13.02
N TYR A 77 -28.01 -6.07 -11.76
CA TYR A 77 -28.14 -5.10 -10.69
C TYR A 77 -26.82 -4.35 -10.44
N TYR A 78 -25.70 -5.07 -10.45
CA TYR A 78 -24.37 -4.47 -10.37
C TYR A 78 -24.14 -3.47 -11.51
N LEU A 79 -24.50 -3.83 -12.75
CA LEU A 79 -24.36 -2.93 -13.89
C LEU A 79 -25.25 -1.69 -13.74
N ARG A 80 -26.50 -1.84 -13.29
CA ARG A 80 -27.43 -0.72 -13.02
C ARG A 80 -26.90 0.23 -11.96
N ILE A 81 -26.27 -0.28 -10.89
CA ILE A 81 -25.64 0.55 -9.86
C ILE A 81 -24.48 1.35 -10.46
N VAL A 82 -23.59 0.66 -11.19
CA VAL A 82 -22.42 1.28 -11.81
C VAL A 82 -22.84 2.36 -12.80
N THR A 83 -23.81 2.10 -13.68
CA THR A 83 -24.26 3.08 -14.67
C THR A 83 -24.97 4.26 -14.02
N SER A 84 -25.80 4.02 -13.00
CA SER A 84 -26.50 5.09 -12.26
C SER A 84 -25.51 6.02 -11.55
N LEU A 85 -24.49 5.47 -10.88
CA LEU A 85 -23.45 6.26 -10.21
C LEU A 85 -22.63 7.09 -11.20
N VAL A 86 -22.26 6.51 -12.34
CA VAL A 86 -21.53 7.23 -13.40
C VAL A 86 -22.39 8.36 -13.96
N ALA A 87 -23.65 8.08 -14.29
CA ALA A 87 -24.58 9.10 -14.79
C ALA A 87 -24.75 10.23 -13.75
N PHE A 88 -24.92 9.88 -12.48
CA PHE A 88 -25.03 10.85 -11.39
C PHE A 88 -23.79 11.72 -11.27
N ALA A 89 -22.59 11.14 -11.32
CA ALA A 89 -21.34 11.89 -11.25
C ALA A 89 -21.19 12.87 -12.42
N PHE A 90 -21.57 12.49 -13.65
CA PHE A 90 -21.56 13.40 -14.80
C PHE A 90 -22.51 14.59 -14.66
N LEU A 91 -23.63 14.42 -13.95
CA LEU A 91 -24.57 15.50 -13.67
C LEU A 91 -24.10 16.42 -12.53
N HIS A 92 -23.12 15.98 -11.71
CA HIS A 92 -22.66 16.69 -10.52
C HIS A 92 -21.14 16.89 -10.54
N PRO A 93 -20.63 17.99 -11.17
CA PRO A 93 -19.19 18.20 -11.36
C PRO A 93 -18.34 18.18 -10.07
N HIS A 94 -18.90 18.60 -8.93
CA HIS A 94 -18.19 18.59 -7.65
C HIS A 94 -17.83 17.16 -7.19
N ILE A 95 -18.65 16.16 -7.54
CA ILE A 95 -18.39 14.74 -7.23
C ILE A 95 -17.23 14.24 -8.08
N LEU A 96 -17.18 14.61 -9.37
CA LEU A 96 -16.06 14.27 -10.23
C LEU A 96 -14.75 14.89 -9.73
N VAL A 97 -14.78 16.16 -9.29
CA VAL A 97 -13.61 16.82 -8.69
C VAL A 97 -13.15 16.08 -7.43
N ALA A 98 -14.08 15.71 -6.55
CA ALA A 98 -13.78 14.94 -5.34
C ALA A 98 -13.19 13.55 -5.69
N ALA A 99 -13.79 12.86 -6.65
CA ALA A 99 -13.38 11.53 -7.10
C ALA A 99 -11.98 11.52 -7.74
N VAL A 100 -11.70 12.51 -8.59
CA VAL A 100 -10.38 12.68 -9.22
C VAL A 100 -9.34 13.11 -8.20
N SER A 101 -9.72 13.97 -7.24
CA SER A 101 -8.81 14.35 -6.14
C SER A 101 -8.42 13.14 -5.30
N PHE A 102 -9.39 12.27 -4.98
CA PHE A 102 -9.15 11.00 -4.31
C PHE A 102 -8.22 10.09 -5.13
N SER A 103 -8.49 9.87 -6.43
CA SER A 103 -7.69 8.96 -7.24
C SER A 103 -6.26 9.44 -7.45
N ILE A 104 -6.05 10.73 -7.74
CA ILE A 104 -4.71 11.32 -7.87
C ILE A 104 -3.92 11.17 -6.58
N THR A 105 -4.53 11.49 -5.44
CA THR A 105 -3.84 11.47 -4.13
C THR A 105 -3.50 10.05 -3.70
N LEU A 106 -4.44 9.10 -3.81
CA LEU A 106 -4.20 7.70 -3.49
C LEU A 106 -3.11 7.11 -4.41
N LEU A 107 -3.20 7.34 -5.72
CA LEU A 107 -2.20 6.84 -6.66
C LEU A 107 -0.84 7.50 -6.48
N ALA A 108 -0.78 8.77 -6.06
CA ALA A 108 0.50 9.40 -5.72
C ALA A 108 1.17 8.70 -4.54
N ILE A 109 0.41 8.34 -3.49
CA ILE A 109 0.92 7.59 -2.33
C ILE A 109 1.43 6.20 -2.76
N LEU A 110 0.62 5.44 -3.51
CA LEU A 110 1.01 4.11 -3.99
C LEU A 110 2.20 4.17 -4.96
N THR A 111 2.23 5.17 -5.84
CA THR A 111 3.36 5.38 -6.75
C THR A 111 4.62 5.71 -5.98
N ALA A 112 4.56 6.61 -4.99
CA ALA A 112 5.71 6.95 -4.15
C ALA A 112 6.24 5.70 -3.41
N HIS A 113 5.35 4.85 -2.92
CA HIS A 113 5.69 3.58 -2.30
C HIS A 113 6.47 2.66 -3.25
N GLU A 114 5.88 2.32 -4.40
CA GLU A 114 6.54 1.41 -5.35
C GLU A 114 7.81 2.01 -5.96
N MET A 115 7.83 3.33 -6.17
CA MET A 115 9.02 4.03 -6.64
C MET A 115 10.13 4.02 -5.58
N GLY A 116 9.81 4.04 -4.28
CA GLY A 116 10.78 3.86 -3.22
C GLY A 116 11.53 2.53 -3.36
N HIS A 117 10.79 1.43 -3.54
CA HIS A 117 11.39 0.13 -3.83
C HIS A 117 12.19 0.15 -5.14
N TYR A 118 11.61 0.65 -6.22
CA TYR A 118 12.25 0.67 -7.54
C TYR A 118 13.58 1.42 -7.51
N LEU A 119 13.62 2.61 -6.91
CA LEU A 119 14.83 3.42 -6.80
C LEU A 119 15.88 2.75 -5.91
N ALA A 120 15.48 2.09 -4.82
CA ALA A 120 16.40 1.30 -4.01
C ALA A 120 16.99 0.12 -4.81
N CYS A 121 16.17 -0.59 -5.60
CA CYS A 121 16.65 -1.63 -6.50
C CYS A 121 17.66 -1.09 -7.51
N ARG A 122 17.40 0.08 -8.10
CA ARG A 122 18.35 0.77 -9.00
C ARG A 122 19.68 1.06 -8.33
N PHE A 123 19.64 1.61 -7.12
CA PHE A 123 20.82 1.95 -6.35
C PHE A 123 21.70 0.71 -6.06
N TYR A 124 21.05 -0.42 -5.77
CA TYR A 124 21.72 -1.70 -5.49
C TYR A 124 22.04 -2.55 -6.73
N GLY A 125 21.67 -2.11 -7.92
CA GLY A 125 21.88 -2.90 -9.15
C GLY A 125 21.00 -4.14 -9.26
N VAL A 126 19.85 -4.16 -8.57
CA VAL A 126 18.88 -5.25 -8.63
C VAL A 126 17.86 -4.96 -9.72
N ASP A 127 17.63 -5.93 -10.58
CA ASP A 127 16.69 -5.80 -11.69
C ASP A 127 15.27 -5.90 -11.17
N ALA A 128 14.44 -4.92 -11.51
CA ALA A 128 13.04 -4.86 -11.13
C ALA A 128 12.18 -4.34 -12.29
N THR A 129 10.90 -4.66 -12.29
CA THR A 129 9.93 -4.05 -13.19
C THR A 129 9.58 -2.63 -12.75
N LEU A 130 8.94 -1.87 -13.63
CA LEU A 130 8.17 -0.71 -13.21
C LEU A 130 7.00 -1.15 -12.29
N PRO A 131 6.36 -0.22 -11.56
CA PRO A 131 5.21 -0.54 -10.72
C PRO A 131 4.07 -1.17 -11.52
N PHE A 132 3.58 -2.33 -11.09
CA PHE A 132 2.35 -2.94 -11.61
C PHE A 132 1.17 -2.50 -10.77
N PHE A 133 0.38 -1.56 -11.29
CA PHE A 133 -0.90 -1.21 -10.69
C PHE A 133 -1.94 -2.27 -11.01
N ILE A 134 -2.67 -2.71 -9.99
CA ILE A 134 -3.72 -3.72 -10.13
C ILE A 134 -5.07 -3.02 -9.97
N PRO A 135 -5.84 -2.82 -11.05
CA PRO A 135 -7.17 -2.25 -10.96
C PRO A 135 -8.10 -3.22 -10.22
N ALA A 136 -9.01 -2.67 -9.42
CA ALA A 136 -10.09 -3.44 -8.81
C ALA A 136 -11.41 -3.17 -9.54
N PRO A 137 -12.37 -4.11 -9.52
CA PRO A 137 -13.71 -3.85 -10.04
C PRO A 137 -14.35 -2.61 -9.40
N PRO A 138 -15.23 -1.90 -10.13
CA PRO A 138 -16.10 -0.86 -9.56
C PRO A 138 -16.77 -1.32 -8.26
N LEU A 139 -16.97 -0.40 -7.31
CA LEU A 139 -17.48 -0.61 -5.93
C LEU A 139 -16.46 -1.15 -4.91
N PHE A 140 -15.23 -1.50 -5.32
CA PHE A 140 -14.18 -1.78 -4.34
C PHE A 140 -13.71 -0.48 -3.66
N LEU A 141 -13.60 -0.48 -2.31
CA LEU A 141 -13.37 0.73 -1.48
C LEU A 141 -12.25 1.65 -2.00
N ALA A 142 -11.12 1.08 -2.39
CA ALA A 142 -9.97 1.83 -2.90
C ALA A 142 -9.96 1.97 -4.43
N GLY A 143 -10.77 1.20 -5.15
CA GLY A 143 -10.73 1.08 -6.61
C GLY A 143 -9.44 0.46 -7.16
N THR A 144 -8.58 -0.10 -6.30
CA THR A 144 -7.35 -0.81 -6.66
C THR A 144 -7.05 -1.89 -5.63
N PHE A 145 -6.42 -2.99 -6.06
CA PHE A 145 -5.82 -3.98 -5.15
C PHE A 145 -4.40 -3.58 -4.69
N GLY A 146 -3.95 -2.37 -5.07
CA GLY A 146 -2.63 -1.86 -4.80
C GLY A 146 -1.72 -1.90 -6.03
N ALA A 147 -0.43 -1.76 -5.77
CA ALA A 147 0.61 -1.90 -6.76
C ALA A 147 1.75 -2.76 -6.19
N PHE A 148 2.60 -3.28 -7.05
CA PHE A 148 3.82 -3.97 -6.64
C PHE A 148 4.88 -3.89 -7.74
N ILE A 149 6.16 -3.92 -7.36
CA ILE A 149 7.26 -4.20 -8.29
C ILE A 149 7.62 -5.69 -8.27
N LYS A 150 8.01 -6.24 -9.43
CA LYS A 150 8.54 -7.59 -9.52
C LYS A 150 10.07 -7.54 -9.60
N MET A 151 10.72 -8.15 -8.62
CA MET A 151 12.16 -8.39 -8.63
C MET A 151 12.49 -9.48 -9.67
N LYS A 152 13.40 -9.18 -10.59
CA LYS A 152 13.84 -10.06 -11.69
C LYS A 152 15.18 -10.75 -11.39
N SER A 153 15.97 -10.23 -10.46
CA SER A 153 17.25 -10.81 -10.04
C SER A 153 17.32 -10.94 -8.51
N PRO A 154 18.14 -11.87 -7.97
CA PRO A 154 18.22 -12.11 -6.53
C PRO A 154 18.91 -10.96 -5.79
N ILE A 155 18.47 -10.72 -4.54
CA ILE A 155 19.09 -9.75 -3.64
C ILE A 155 20.23 -10.46 -2.89
N LEU A 156 21.47 -10.13 -3.23
CA LEU A 156 22.65 -10.84 -2.72
C LEU A 156 23.10 -10.35 -1.33
N SER A 157 22.79 -9.11 -0.97
CA SER A 157 23.27 -8.46 0.26
C SER A 157 22.13 -8.26 1.26
N ARG A 158 22.41 -8.54 2.54
CA ARG A 158 21.52 -8.22 3.66
C ARG A 158 21.22 -6.72 3.79
N ARG A 159 22.16 -5.84 3.46
CA ARG A 159 21.93 -4.39 3.45
C ARG A 159 20.99 -3.97 2.34
N ALA A 160 21.16 -4.55 1.15
CA ALA A 160 20.26 -4.31 0.02
C ALA A 160 18.84 -4.80 0.33
N LEU A 161 18.71 -5.99 0.95
CA LEU A 161 17.41 -6.54 1.36
C LEU A 161 16.69 -5.62 2.35
N PHE A 162 17.42 -5.11 3.35
CA PHE A 162 16.88 -4.17 4.33
C PHE A 162 16.43 -2.86 3.69
N ASP A 163 17.32 -2.22 2.92
CA ASP A 163 17.05 -0.90 2.34
C ASP A 163 15.95 -0.96 1.29
N ILE A 164 15.95 -1.99 0.42
CA ILE A 164 14.88 -2.19 -0.56
C ILE A 164 13.56 -2.44 0.15
N GLY A 165 13.52 -3.31 1.16
CA GLY A 165 12.29 -3.62 1.89
C GLY A 165 11.69 -2.39 2.57
N LEU A 166 12.50 -1.50 3.14
CA LEU A 166 11.99 -0.34 3.88
C LEU A 166 11.76 0.91 3.02
N ALA A 167 12.42 1.02 1.87
CA ALA A 167 12.36 2.22 1.04
C ALA A 167 10.94 2.55 0.57
N GLY A 168 10.15 1.54 0.20
CA GLY A 168 8.78 1.76 -0.27
C GLY A 168 7.85 2.31 0.79
N PRO A 169 7.64 1.61 1.93
CA PRO A 169 6.82 2.11 3.02
C PRO A 169 7.22 3.51 3.50
N LEU A 170 8.52 3.81 3.61
CA LEU A 170 8.99 5.13 4.03
C LEU A 170 8.71 6.20 2.98
N ALA A 171 8.93 5.93 1.69
CA ALA A 171 8.64 6.88 0.62
C ALA A 171 7.14 7.16 0.50
N GLY A 172 6.32 6.10 0.56
CA GLY A 172 4.86 6.22 0.58
C GLY A 172 4.37 7.03 1.79
N PHE A 173 4.90 6.77 2.98
CA PHE A 173 4.54 7.50 4.19
C PHE A 173 4.92 8.99 4.13
N VAL A 174 6.09 9.34 3.57
CA VAL A 174 6.49 10.74 3.37
C VAL A 174 5.52 11.46 2.43
N MET A 175 5.08 10.82 1.34
CA MET A 175 4.06 11.40 0.45
C MET A 175 2.69 11.46 1.13
N LEU A 176 2.38 10.53 2.02
CA LEU A 176 1.12 10.47 2.74
C LEU A 176 0.97 11.60 3.75
N LEU A 177 2.04 12.01 4.45
CA LEU A 177 1.98 13.04 5.49
C LEU A 177 1.30 14.36 5.06
N PRO A 178 1.70 15.03 3.96
CA PRO A 178 1.02 16.26 3.53
C PRO A 178 -0.44 16.01 3.13
N VAL A 179 -0.76 14.83 2.57
CA VAL A 179 -2.14 14.46 2.21
C VAL A 179 -2.99 14.27 3.48
N ALA A 180 -2.45 13.60 4.51
CA ALA A 180 -3.12 13.44 5.79
C ALA A 180 -3.37 14.79 6.47
N ILE A 181 -2.37 15.68 6.48
CA ILE A 181 -2.53 17.04 7.02
C ILE A 181 -3.63 17.79 6.26
N ALA A 182 -3.60 17.78 4.93
CA ALA A 182 -4.64 18.41 4.12
C ALA A 182 -6.03 17.83 4.40
N GLY A 183 -6.13 16.50 4.53
CA GLY A 183 -7.36 15.80 4.89
C GLY A 183 -7.92 16.24 6.23
N ILE A 184 -7.09 16.35 7.26
CA ILE A 184 -7.50 16.79 8.60
C ILE A 184 -7.90 18.27 8.62
N LEU A 185 -7.13 19.14 7.97
CA LEU A 185 -7.38 20.58 7.95
C LEU A 185 -8.63 20.97 7.15
N THR A 186 -9.10 20.10 6.26
CA THR A 186 -10.28 20.32 5.41
C THR A 186 -11.50 19.49 5.84
N LEU A 187 -11.47 18.90 7.05
CA LEU A 187 -12.62 18.20 7.60
C LEU A 187 -13.79 19.17 7.81
N GLN A 188 -14.96 18.76 7.36
CA GLN A 188 -16.21 19.49 7.60
C GLN A 188 -16.99 18.80 8.71
N PRO A 189 -17.63 19.55 9.63
CA PRO A 189 -18.51 18.97 10.62
C PRO A 189 -19.65 18.20 9.95
N ALA A 190 -19.89 16.96 10.39
CA ALA A 190 -21.04 16.17 10.03
C ALA A 190 -22.18 16.43 11.04
N PRO A 191 -23.45 16.49 10.60
CA PRO A 191 -24.57 16.34 11.52
C PRO A 191 -24.47 14.95 12.19
N PRO A 192 -24.95 14.78 13.44
CA PRO A 192 -24.93 13.49 14.12
C PRO A 192 -25.69 12.47 13.28
N LEU A 193 -24.98 11.53 12.67
CA LEU A 193 -25.58 10.46 11.88
C LEU A 193 -26.27 9.50 12.85
N ALA A 194 -27.60 9.55 12.89
CA ALA A 194 -28.40 8.48 13.45
C ALA A 194 -28.33 7.28 12.48
N GLY A 195 -27.36 6.38 12.68
CA GLY A 195 -27.33 5.07 12.01
C GLY A 195 -26.37 4.89 10.85
N SER A 196 -25.13 5.42 10.91
CA SER A 196 -24.10 4.97 9.96
C SER A 196 -23.78 3.48 10.17
N VAL A 197 -24.07 2.64 9.18
CA VAL A 197 -23.83 1.18 9.26
C VAL A 197 -22.34 0.83 9.22
N ILE A 198 -21.48 1.71 8.69
CA ILE A 198 -20.04 1.47 8.53
C ILE A 198 -19.24 2.65 9.10
N VAL A 199 -18.31 2.36 10.02
CA VAL A 199 -17.43 3.35 10.66
C VAL A 199 -15.97 3.04 10.33
N PHE A 200 -15.25 4.04 9.82
CA PHE A 200 -13.80 3.98 9.58
C PHE A 200 -13.07 4.47 10.82
N ASN A 201 -12.33 3.59 11.48
CA ASN A 201 -11.59 3.94 12.69
C ASN A 201 -10.27 4.64 12.37
N ASP A 202 -9.94 5.66 13.17
CA ASP A 202 -8.84 6.57 12.86
C ASP A 202 -7.49 6.04 13.35
N PRO A 203 -6.47 5.97 12.46
CA PRO A 203 -5.09 5.69 12.84
C PRO A 203 -4.53 6.68 13.85
N LEU A 204 -3.50 6.24 14.59
CA LEU A 204 -2.84 7.07 15.60
C LEU A 204 -2.32 8.39 15.00
N LEU A 205 -1.79 8.34 13.76
CA LEU A 205 -1.37 9.56 13.05
C LEU A 205 -2.51 10.58 12.93
N PHE A 206 -3.71 10.14 12.53
CA PHE A 206 -4.86 11.04 12.38
C PHE A 206 -5.28 11.64 13.70
N ARG A 207 -5.29 10.86 14.79
CA ARG A 207 -5.61 11.36 16.14
C ARG A 207 -4.64 12.43 16.60
N ILE A 208 -3.34 12.24 16.33
CA ILE A 208 -2.30 13.23 16.65
C ILE A 208 -2.50 14.51 15.83
N LEU A 209 -2.69 14.37 14.51
CA LEU A 209 -2.90 15.52 13.62
C LEU A 209 -4.19 16.29 13.95
N ALA A 210 -5.29 15.60 14.21
CA ALA A 210 -6.56 16.21 14.59
C ALA A 210 -6.44 16.97 15.92
N LYS A 211 -5.80 16.36 16.92
CA LYS A 211 -5.53 17.03 18.20
C LYS A 211 -4.66 18.27 18.02
N ALA A 212 -3.64 18.21 17.16
CA ALA A 212 -2.77 19.34 16.87
C ALA A 212 -3.49 20.47 16.11
N ALA A 213 -4.43 20.12 15.23
CA ALA A 213 -5.24 21.06 14.45
C ALA A 213 -6.48 21.60 15.21
N GLY A 214 -6.80 21.06 16.38
CA GLY A 214 -8.06 21.36 17.08
C GLY A 214 -9.30 20.83 16.35
N ALA A 215 -9.14 19.84 15.48
CA ALA A 215 -10.23 19.22 14.71
C ALA A 215 -10.88 18.05 15.48
N SER A 216 -12.20 17.90 15.30
CA SER A 216 -12.95 16.75 15.84
C SER A 216 -13.06 15.65 14.77
N LEU A 217 -12.68 14.42 15.11
CA LEU A 217 -12.82 13.26 14.22
C LEU A 217 -14.20 12.59 14.33
N THR A 218 -14.88 12.73 15.46
CA THR A 218 -16.08 11.94 15.79
C THR A 218 -17.31 12.35 14.99
N ASN A 219 -17.41 13.62 14.60
CA ASN A 219 -18.54 14.17 13.85
C ASN A 219 -18.01 14.92 12.63
N ALA A 220 -17.22 14.24 11.80
CA ALA A 220 -16.64 14.85 10.61
C ALA A 220 -16.94 14.01 9.36
N LEU A 221 -17.22 14.70 8.26
CA LEU A 221 -17.38 14.08 6.95
C LEU A 221 -15.98 13.81 6.36
N PRO A 222 -15.64 12.54 6.03
CA PRO A 222 -14.38 12.23 5.36
C PRO A 222 -14.34 12.90 3.98
N ASN A 223 -13.35 13.76 3.76
CA ASN A 223 -13.07 14.32 2.43
C ASN A 223 -12.15 13.40 1.60
N PRO A 224 -11.96 13.68 0.29
CA PRO A 224 -11.12 12.85 -0.59
C PRO A 224 -9.69 12.63 -0.08
N PHE A 225 -9.05 13.67 0.46
CA PHE A 225 -7.69 13.58 0.98
C PHE A 225 -7.62 12.72 2.24
N TYR A 226 -8.62 12.87 3.12
CA TYR A 226 -8.77 12.05 4.31
C TYR A 226 -8.86 10.57 3.95
N MET A 227 -9.75 10.21 3.02
CA MET A 227 -9.95 8.83 2.64
C MET A 227 -8.72 8.25 1.92
N ALA A 228 -8.08 9.02 1.03
CA ALA A 228 -6.85 8.58 0.37
C ALA A 228 -5.71 8.33 1.37
N ALA A 229 -5.51 9.23 2.33
CA ALA A 229 -4.51 9.05 3.39
C ALA A 229 -4.87 7.90 4.34
N TRP A 230 -6.16 7.71 4.66
CA TRP A 230 -6.61 6.61 5.50
C TRP A 230 -6.31 5.25 4.84
N ILE A 231 -6.64 5.09 3.56
CA ILE A 231 -6.30 3.89 2.77
C ILE A 231 -4.78 3.74 2.65
N GLY A 232 -4.05 4.84 2.44
CA GLY A 232 -2.59 4.82 2.40
C GLY A 232 -1.95 4.31 3.70
N LEU A 233 -2.49 4.71 4.86
CA LEU A 233 -2.05 4.23 6.17
C LEU A 233 -2.40 2.75 6.36
N LEU A 234 -3.59 2.34 5.90
CA LEU A 234 -4.01 0.94 5.90
C LEU A 234 -3.00 0.08 5.12
N VAL A 235 -2.69 0.45 3.87
CA VAL A 235 -1.72 -0.25 3.01
C VAL A 235 -0.32 -0.24 3.61
N THR A 236 0.13 0.91 4.14
CA THR A 236 1.44 1.02 4.80
C THR A 236 1.54 0.10 6.01
N SER A 237 0.48 0.05 6.84
CA SER A 237 0.44 -0.83 8.01
C SER A 237 0.49 -2.30 7.61
N LEU A 238 -0.23 -2.70 6.54
CA LEU A 238 -0.20 -4.05 6.00
C LEU A 238 1.19 -4.43 5.51
N ASN A 239 1.82 -3.58 4.69
CA ASN A 239 3.14 -3.86 4.15
C ASN A 239 4.22 -3.92 5.24
N LEU A 240 4.08 -3.15 6.30
CA LEU A 240 5.02 -3.16 7.44
C LEU A 240 4.77 -4.27 8.46
N MET A 241 3.78 -5.14 8.27
CA MET A 241 3.61 -6.31 9.10
C MET A 241 4.84 -7.23 9.02
N PRO A 242 5.33 -7.75 10.15
CA PRO A 242 6.56 -8.54 10.19
C PRO A 242 6.31 -10.01 9.79
N VAL A 243 5.68 -10.24 8.64
CA VAL A 243 5.17 -11.56 8.21
C VAL A 243 5.53 -11.83 6.75
N GLY A 244 6.03 -13.04 6.49
CA GLY A 244 6.24 -13.51 5.12
C GLY A 244 7.16 -12.60 4.31
N GLN A 245 6.82 -12.36 3.05
CA GLN A 245 7.54 -11.48 2.11
C GLN A 245 7.04 -10.02 2.11
N LEU A 246 6.24 -9.62 3.10
CA LEU A 246 5.88 -8.21 3.24
C LEU A 246 7.14 -7.39 3.56
N ASP A 247 7.08 -6.08 3.33
CA ASP A 247 8.19 -5.15 3.53
C ASP A 247 8.74 -5.17 4.98
N GLY A 248 7.84 -5.22 5.97
CA GLY A 248 8.20 -5.42 7.37
C GLY A 248 8.83 -6.79 7.63
N GLY A 249 8.46 -7.81 6.84
CA GLY A 249 9.10 -9.11 6.79
C GLY A 249 10.56 -9.02 6.33
N HIS A 250 10.85 -8.27 5.26
CA HIS A 250 12.21 -8.01 4.80
C HIS A 250 13.06 -7.28 5.85
N GLY A 251 12.48 -6.28 6.52
CA GLY A 251 13.11 -5.57 7.63
C GLY A 251 13.45 -6.48 8.81
N THR A 252 12.46 -7.24 9.30
CA THR A 252 12.66 -8.14 10.45
C THR A 252 13.59 -9.30 10.14
N PHE A 253 13.52 -9.86 8.94
CA PHE A 253 14.49 -10.86 8.46
C PHE A 253 15.90 -10.29 8.47
N SER A 254 16.06 -9.10 7.92
CA SER A 254 17.36 -8.44 7.84
C SER A 254 17.88 -8.05 9.22
N LEU A 255 17.04 -7.75 10.22
CA LEU A 255 17.51 -7.41 11.57
C LEU A 255 17.90 -8.64 12.37
N PHE A 256 17.03 -9.65 12.41
CA PHE A 256 17.11 -10.74 13.39
C PHE A 256 17.44 -12.11 12.78
N GLY A 257 17.49 -12.21 11.45
CA GLY A 257 17.77 -13.45 10.73
C GLY A 257 16.59 -14.42 10.66
N GLN A 258 16.83 -15.57 10.00
CA GLN A 258 15.77 -16.51 9.60
C GLN A 258 14.95 -17.08 10.76
N ARG A 259 15.58 -17.45 11.88
CA ARG A 259 14.89 -18.11 13.01
C ARG A 259 13.92 -17.15 13.70
N ALA A 260 14.41 -15.96 14.02
CA ALA A 260 13.60 -14.92 14.66
C ALA A 260 12.50 -14.43 13.72
N HIS A 261 12.78 -14.23 12.42
CA HIS A 261 11.75 -13.88 11.43
C HIS A 261 10.58 -14.86 11.40
N LYS A 262 10.85 -16.18 11.42
CA LYS A 262 9.80 -17.20 11.48
C LYS A 262 8.98 -17.13 12.76
N LEU A 263 9.62 -16.88 13.90
CA LEU A 263 8.94 -16.76 15.18
C LEU A 263 8.07 -15.50 15.22
N ILE A 264 8.64 -14.34 14.88
CA ILE A 264 7.96 -13.04 14.85
C ILE A 264 6.76 -13.08 13.90
N GLY A 265 6.93 -13.67 12.71
CA GLY A 265 5.84 -13.79 11.74
C GLY A 265 4.69 -14.66 12.24
N ARG A 266 5.00 -15.79 12.92
CA ARG A 266 3.98 -16.65 13.54
C ARG A 266 3.28 -15.95 14.69
N THR A 267 4.01 -15.24 15.55
CA THR A 267 3.40 -14.50 16.67
C THR A 267 2.52 -13.36 16.18
N ALA A 268 2.94 -12.63 15.15
CA ALA A 268 2.15 -11.55 14.55
C ALA A 268 0.88 -12.09 13.90
N PHE A 269 0.95 -13.23 13.19
CA PHE A 269 -0.23 -13.89 12.65
C PHE A 269 -1.22 -14.31 13.74
N VAL A 270 -0.75 -14.97 14.80
CA VAL A 270 -1.62 -15.38 15.91
C VAL A 270 -2.26 -14.16 16.58
N ALA A 271 -1.48 -13.10 16.83
CA ALA A 271 -1.99 -11.86 17.42
C ALA A 271 -3.11 -11.24 16.57
N VAL A 272 -2.90 -11.11 15.25
CA VAL A 272 -3.91 -10.56 14.33
C VAL A 272 -5.12 -11.47 14.21
N ALA A 273 -4.94 -12.78 14.16
CA ALA A 273 -6.05 -13.74 14.12
C ALA A 273 -6.91 -13.65 15.39
N SER A 274 -6.28 -13.58 16.56
CA SER A 274 -6.96 -13.37 17.83
C SER A 274 -7.68 -12.02 17.86
N MET A 275 -7.03 -10.95 17.40
CA MET A 275 -7.66 -9.63 17.29
C MET A 275 -8.87 -9.68 16.35
N ALA A 276 -8.78 -10.35 15.19
CA ALA A 276 -9.91 -10.46 14.25
C ALA A 276 -11.15 -11.11 14.89
N ILE A 277 -10.96 -12.17 15.67
CA ILE A 277 -12.04 -12.84 16.41
C ILE A 277 -12.61 -11.89 17.47
N LEU A 278 -11.76 -11.25 18.28
CA LEU A 278 -12.20 -10.32 19.33
C LEU A 278 -12.94 -9.11 18.73
N GLY A 279 -12.43 -8.55 17.63
CA GLY A 279 -13.05 -7.44 16.92
C GLY A 279 -14.39 -7.79 16.31
N PHE A 280 -14.56 -9.01 15.82
CA PHE A 280 -15.85 -9.48 15.34
C PHE A 280 -16.85 -9.66 16.50
N VAL A 281 -16.43 -10.29 17.60
CA VAL A 281 -17.31 -10.57 18.75
C VAL A 281 -17.69 -9.30 19.52
N TRP A 282 -16.77 -8.36 19.71
CA TRP A 282 -17.01 -7.17 20.53
C TRP A 282 -17.45 -5.95 19.73
N HIS A 283 -17.04 -5.84 18.46
CA HIS A 283 -17.22 -4.62 17.66
C HIS A 283 -17.86 -4.88 16.29
N HIS A 284 -18.35 -6.10 16.02
CA HIS A 284 -18.95 -6.49 14.74
C HIS A 284 -18.07 -6.12 13.52
N SER A 285 -16.74 -6.08 13.71
CA SER A 285 -15.80 -5.65 12.68
C SER A 285 -15.34 -6.84 11.82
N PRO A 286 -15.71 -6.93 10.54
CA PRO A 286 -15.26 -8.02 9.66
C PRO A 286 -13.82 -7.82 9.15
N SER A 287 -13.25 -6.61 9.25
CA SER A 287 -12.00 -6.26 8.56
C SER A 287 -10.78 -7.06 9.01
N GLY A 288 -10.76 -7.54 10.27
CA GLY A 288 -9.65 -8.34 10.80
C GLY A 288 -9.48 -9.70 10.10
N PHE A 289 -10.56 -10.27 9.54
CA PHE A 289 -10.48 -11.54 8.83
C PHE A 289 -9.74 -11.42 7.50
N LEU A 290 -9.92 -10.29 6.79
CA LEU A 290 -9.16 -10.02 5.57
C LEU A 290 -7.65 -9.96 5.86
N TYR A 291 -7.25 -9.24 6.92
CA TYR A 291 -5.86 -9.18 7.38
C TYR A 291 -5.34 -10.58 7.69
N THR A 292 -6.09 -11.37 8.46
CA THR A 292 -5.70 -12.72 8.85
C THR A 292 -5.51 -13.63 7.64
N LEU A 293 -6.43 -13.57 6.66
CA LEU A 293 -6.34 -14.36 5.44
C LEU A 293 -5.10 -13.98 4.63
N LEU A 294 -4.84 -12.69 4.43
CA LEU A 294 -3.65 -12.21 3.72
C LEU A 294 -2.36 -12.67 4.39
N LEU A 295 -2.26 -12.52 5.71
CA LEU A 295 -1.09 -12.98 6.47
C LEU A 295 -0.91 -14.51 6.44
N ALA A 296 -2.01 -15.29 6.45
CA ALA A 296 -1.97 -16.74 6.31
C ALA A 296 -1.35 -17.17 4.97
N VAL A 297 -1.71 -16.49 3.88
CA VAL A 297 -1.11 -16.73 2.56
C VAL A 297 0.37 -16.36 2.58
N MET A 298 0.73 -15.19 3.15
CA MET A 298 2.11 -14.72 3.21
C MET A 298 3.03 -15.63 4.05
N LEU A 299 2.52 -16.26 5.11
CA LEU A 299 3.28 -17.23 5.91
C LEU A 299 3.69 -18.48 5.13
N ARG A 300 2.92 -18.87 4.10
CA ARG A 300 3.23 -20.04 3.26
C ARG A 300 4.36 -19.74 2.27
N VAL A 301 4.57 -18.48 1.91
CA VAL A 301 5.60 -18.08 0.94
C VAL A 301 6.96 -18.01 1.62
N ARG A 302 7.96 -18.71 1.05
CA ARG A 302 9.32 -18.72 1.60
C ARG A 302 9.97 -17.34 1.42
N HIS A 303 10.55 -16.80 2.48
CA HIS A 303 11.31 -15.56 2.42
C HIS A 303 12.66 -15.79 1.69
N PRO A 304 13.03 -14.95 0.71
CA PRO A 304 14.34 -15.04 0.05
C PRO A 304 15.45 -14.71 1.05
N ALA A 305 16.44 -15.58 1.18
CA ALA A 305 17.61 -15.34 2.02
C ALA A 305 18.75 -14.78 1.16
N PRO A 306 19.37 -13.65 1.53
CA PRO A 306 20.53 -13.12 0.82
C PRO A 306 21.75 -14.00 1.11
N GLU A 307 22.65 -14.12 0.13
CA GLU A 307 23.88 -14.91 0.27
C GLU A 307 24.84 -14.30 1.30
N LYS A 308 24.92 -12.96 1.35
CA LYS A 308 25.82 -12.22 2.25
C LYS A 308 25.06 -11.64 3.44
N MET A 309 25.31 -12.20 4.62
CA MET A 309 24.73 -11.77 5.90
C MET A 309 25.61 -10.78 6.67
N GLU A 310 26.08 -9.73 5.98
CA GLU A 310 26.92 -8.69 6.55
C GLU A 310 26.22 -7.79 7.60
N PRO A 311 26.95 -7.19 8.56
CA PRO A 311 26.33 -6.30 9.55
C PRO A 311 25.64 -5.08 8.89
N LEU A 312 24.44 -4.72 9.37
CA LEU A 312 23.64 -3.62 8.81
C LEU A 312 24.25 -2.22 9.06
N GLY A 313 24.98 -2.03 10.16
CA GLY A 313 25.49 -0.74 10.60
C GLY A 313 24.44 0.08 11.37
N SER A 314 24.90 1.09 12.11
CA SER A 314 24.07 1.91 13.02
C SER A 314 22.97 2.71 12.30
N ALA A 315 23.27 3.28 11.12
CA ALA A 315 22.28 4.06 10.36
C ALA A 315 21.02 3.25 9.99
N ARG A 316 21.18 1.95 9.68
CA ARG A 316 20.04 1.07 9.36
C ARG A 316 19.24 0.68 10.59
N ILE A 317 19.88 0.63 11.77
CA ILE A 317 19.14 0.45 13.03
C ILE A 317 18.23 1.65 13.28
N VAL A 318 18.72 2.88 13.05
CA VAL A 318 17.88 4.08 13.10
C VAL A 318 16.74 3.99 12.09
N GLY A 319 17.03 3.57 10.85
CA GLY A 319 15.99 3.31 9.84
C GLY A 319 14.92 2.31 10.30
N ALA A 320 15.32 1.22 10.95
CA ALA A 320 14.39 0.23 11.51
C ALA A 320 13.48 0.82 12.59
N ILE A 321 14.04 1.67 13.47
CA ILE A 321 13.28 2.36 14.51
C ILE A 321 12.27 3.31 13.87
N ILE A 322 12.68 4.10 12.88
CA ILE A 322 11.78 4.99 12.13
C ILE A 322 10.65 4.19 11.49
N THR A 323 10.96 3.08 10.83
CA THR A 323 9.94 2.20 10.24
C THR A 323 8.97 1.63 11.27
N LEU A 324 9.45 1.25 12.46
CA LEU A 324 8.60 0.79 13.54
C LEU A 324 7.65 1.89 14.04
N ILE A 325 8.14 3.13 14.13
CA ILE A 325 7.30 4.29 14.45
C ILE A 325 6.24 4.50 13.36
N VAL A 326 6.63 4.44 12.08
CA VAL A 326 5.69 4.55 10.95
C VAL A 326 4.61 3.47 11.02
N PHE A 327 4.99 2.23 11.32
CA PHE A 327 4.03 1.13 11.53
C PHE A 327 3.07 1.44 12.68
N ALA A 328 3.58 1.87 13.85
CA ALA A 328 2.76 2.19 15.01
C ALA A 328 1.79 3.38 14.75
N LEU A 329 2.23 4.37 13.97
CA LEU A 329 1.39 5.51 13.57
C LEU A 329 0.28 5.11 12.59
N SER A 330 0.52 4.09 11.76
CA SER A 330 -0.38 3.67 10.68
C SER A 330 -1.33 2.55 11.09
N PHE A 331 -0.92 1.68 12.01
CA PHE A 331 -1.66 0.47 12.37
C PHE A 331 -2.93 0.77 13.17
N VAL A 332 -4.06 0.21 12.72
CA VAL A 332 -5.35 0.23 13.41
C VAL A 332 -5.84 -1.21 13.57
N PRO A 333 -6.14 -1.67 14.80
CA PRO A 333 -6.70 -2.99 15.06
C PRO A 333 -7.95 -3.34 14.25
N PHE A 334 -8.92 -2.42 14.25
CA PHE A 334 -10.24 -2.60 13.67
C PHE A 334 -10.51 -1.44 12.71
N PRO A 335 -9.94 -1.46 11.51
CA PRO A 335 -10.06 -0.31 10.61
C PRO A 335 -11.52 -0.04 10.22
N ILE A 336 -12.37 -1.07 10.12
CA ILE A 336 -13.77 -0.93 9.74
C ILE A 336 -14.67 -1.66 10.75
N THR A 337 -15.56 -0.92 11.41
CA THR A 337 -16.56 -1.46 12.34
C THR A 337 -17.97 -1.24 11.80
N LEU A 338 -18.89 -2.15 12.15
CA LEU A 338 -20.31 -2.04 11.81
C LEU A 338 -21.09 -1.65 13.07
N THR A 339 -21.96 -0.63 12.98
CA THR A 339 -22.74 -0.10 14.12
C THR A 339 -24.23 -0.10 13.87
#